data_AF-A0A939YQK0-F1
#
_entry.id   AF-A0A939YQK0-F1
#
_cell.length_a   1.000
_cell.length_b   1.000
_cell.length_c   1.000
_cell.angle_alpha   90.00
_cell.angle_beta   90.00
_cell.angle_gamma   90.00
#
_symmetry.space_group_name_H-M   'P 1'
#
loop_
_entity.id
_entity.type
_entity.pdbx_description
1 polymer ?
#
loop_
_entity_poly.entity_id
_entity_poly.type
_entity_poly.pdbx_seq_one_letter_code
_entity_poly.pdbx_strand_id
1 'polypeptide(L)'
;MNDIEKTTIERVNSGKRMRRRRRFMSVYALIVLLLVVFAGVVASLTFLFKVNEIIISGESDTYTYMEVVNAAGIRAGDNLIRMNTDDNEKNITDTLLLVEEADVDKIFPSTIKIHVSQCIPAFNVEYIKDDGEGGVLQVSRHGKILGINDFYVNDLPTIYGYDIEPESMVKGTVMQSSVSEKQTFYNQLVERFSKWDGSDIVYIDMTDPYNIEICYRSGIIFRMGDYKDVQYKLDLADDVMQDDSVAGKTGYLRMIGTNQCSFRMTEGPAEVPEIDPAALTTASAQPMENATTTTTSTDDGLYRPPGFVTTAAAQDWQTVPTTPQQDWNNGWQQDPWSSGQNNNGGWNGDAGQPNNNAGQNGSQQSGEQTVWQQHGYQSVEDWVNNRPAVGSEPDEGYFDEYGNFHYWWP
;
A
#
# COMPACT_ATOMS: atom_id res chain seq x y z
N MET A 1 -89.33 -12.65 70.31
CA MET A 1 -88.05 -13.34 70.06
C MET A 1 -88.04 -13.79 68.61
N ASN A 2 -86.99 -13.44 67.86
CA ASN A 2 -86.49 -14.25 66.75
C ASN A 2 -84.96 -14.07 66.79
N ASP A 3 -84.28 -15.14 67.21
CA ASP A 3 -82.82 -15.20 67.27
C ASP A 3 -82.25 -15.08 65.86
N ILE A 4 -81.31 -14.16 65.70
CA ILE A 4 -80.53 -14.02 64.47
C ILE A 4 -79.16 -14.63 64.75
N GLU A 5 -78.98 -15.89 64.35
CA GLU A 5 -77.68 -16.54 64.31
C GLU A 5 -76.73 -15.76 63.39
N LYS A 6 -75.64 -15.24 63.95
CA LYS A 6 -74.56 -14.63 63.16
C LYS A 6 -73.68 -15.74 62.58
N THR A 7 -73.89 -16.09 61.33
CA THR A 7 -72.94 -16.92 60.57
C THR A 7 -71.69 -16.09 60.24
N THR A 8 -70.59 -16.42 60.91
CA THR A 8 -69.27 -15.81 60.63
C THR A 8 -68.68 -16.49 59.40
N ILE A 9 -68.67 -15.79 58.28
CA ILE A 9 -68.03 -16.25 57.05
C ILE A 9 -66.54 -15.94 57.15
N GLU A 10 -65.75 -16.96 57.49
CA GLU A 10 -64.28 -16.86 57.48
C GLU A 10 -63.78 -16.80 56.04
N ARG A 11 -63.41 -15.60 55.56
CA ARG A 11 -62.80 -15.43 54.24
C ARG A 11 -61.35 -15.92 54.28
N VAL A 12 -61.12 -17.15 53.80
CA VAL A 12 -59.77 -17.67 53.57
C VAL A 12 -59.11 -16.86 52.45
N ASN A 13 -58.36 -15.83 52.83
CA ASN A 13 -57.69 -14.95 51.88
C ASN A 13 -56.56 -15.74 51.21
N SER A 14 -56.73 -16.06 49.93
CA SER A 14 -55.81 -16.93 49.18
C SER A 14 -54.43 -16.25 48.98
N GLY A 15 -53.52 -16.44 49.94
CA GLY A 15 -52.14 -15.93 49.92
C GLY A 15 -51.30 -16.39 48.71
N LYS A 16 -51.81 -17.33 47.91
CA LYS A 16 -51.17 -17.80 46.66
C LYS A 16 -51.22 -16.77 45.52
N ARG A 17 -52.20 -15.83 45.49
CA ARG A 17 -52.30 -14.82 44.41
C ARG A 17 -51.34 -13.63 44.61
N MET A 18 -51.03 -13.29 45.86
CA MET A 18 -50.14 -12.17 46.21
C MET A 18 -48.64 -12.48 45.99
N ARG A 19 -48.26 -13.77 46.10
CA ARG A 19 -46.85 -14.22 45.94
C ARG A 19 -46.38 -14.22 44.47
N ARG A 20 -47.28 -14.45 43.50
CA ARG A 20 -46.94 -14.34 42.06
C ARG A 20 -46.63 -12.90 41.65
N ARG A 21 -47.40 -11.92 42.14
CA ARG A 21 -47.28 -10.49 41.76
C ARG A 21 -45.91 -9.90 42.14
N ARG A 22 -45.33 -10.29 43.27
CA ARG A 22 -43.99 -9.83 43.71
C ARG A 22 -42.83 -10.41 42.87
N ARG A 23 -42.94 -11.67 42.39
CA ARG A 23 -41.93 -12.26 41.50
C ARG A 23 -41.89 -11.58 40.13
N PHE A 24 -43.05 -11.28 39.55
CA PHE A 24 -43.10 -10.54 38.27
C PHE A 24 -42.57 -9.11 38.40
N MET A 25 -42.75 -8.45 39.56
CA MET A 25 -42.19 -7.12 39.81
C MET A 25 -40.66 -7.12 39.92
N SER A 26 -40.09 -8.21 40.46
CA SER A 26 -38.62 -8.40 40.51
C SER A 26 -38.03 -8.67 39.12
N VAL A 27 -38.72 -9.46 38.29
CA VAL A 27 -38.33 -9.68 36.88
C VAL A 27 -38.43 -8.39 36.07
N TYR A 28 -39.49 -7.59 36.26
CA TYR A 28 -39.60 -6.27 35.63
C TYR A 28 -38.45 -5.34 36.04
N ALA A 29 -38.12 -5.27 37.33
CA ALA A 29 -36.99 -4.48 37.81
C ALA A 29 -35.66 -4.95 37.21
N LEU A 30 -35.46 -6.26 37.05
CA LEU A 30 -34.28 -6.82 36.40
C LEU A 30 -34.24 -6.45 34.90
N ILE A 31 -35.35 -6.57 34.17
CA ILE A 31 -35.43 -6.16 32.76
C ILE A 31 -35.11 -4.67 32.60
N VAL A 32 -35.70 -3.81 33.43
CA VAL A 32 -35.42 -2.36 33.41
C VAL A 32 -33.96 -2.08 33.73
N LEU A 33 -33.39 -2.75 34.74
CA LEU A 33 -31.96 -2.63 35.07
C LEU A 33 -31.09 -3.04 33.87
N LEU A 34 -31.39 -4.17 33.21
CA LEU A 34 -30.67 -4.61 32.01
C LEU A 34 -30.80 -3.59 30.88
N LEU A 35 -31.98 -3.00 30.67
CA LEU A 35 -32.16 -1.95 29.66
C LEU A 35 -31.36 -0.68 29.98
N VAL A 36 -31.31 -0.27 31.25
CA VAL A 36 -30.51 0.90 31.68
C VAL A 36 -29.02 0.61 31.53
N VAL A 37 -28.55 -0.58 31.91
CA VAL A 37 -27.16 -0.99 31.72
C VAL A 37 -26.83 -1.05 30.23
N PHE A 38 -27.69 -1.63 29.42
CA PHE A 38 -27.52 -1.68 27.97
C PHE A 38 -27.44 -0.28 27.35
N ALA A 39 -28.35 0.62 27.73
CA ALA A 39 -28.33 2.02 27.28
C ALA A 39 -27.05 2.73 27.73
N GLY A 40 -26.60 2.51 28.96
CA GLY A 40 -25.33 3.02 29.49
C GLY A 40 -24.14 2.53 28.69
N VAL A 41 -24.07 1.24 28.39
CA VAL A 41 -23.02 0.64 27.54
C VAL A 41 -23.04 1.27 26.16
N VAL A 42 -24.19 1.33 25.48
CA VAL A 42 -24.29 1.94 24.14
C VAL A 42 -23.85 3.40 24.16
N ALA A 43 -24.23 4.17 25.18
CA ALA A 43 -23.77 5.55 25.34
C ALA A 43 -22.25 5.62 25.51
N SER A 44 -21.68 4.82 26.42
CA SER A 44 -20.22 4.74 26.60
C SER A 44 -19.52 4.37 25.29
N LEU A 45 -19.99 3.34 24.57
CA LEU A 45 -19.43 2.94 23.27
C LEU A 45 -19.50 4.07 22.22
N THR A 46 -20.48 4.96 22.34
CA THR A 46 -20.65 6.09 21.40
C THR A 46 -19.69 7.24 21.68
N PHE A 47 -19.32 7.46 22.95
CA PHE A 47 -18.46 8.58 23.36
C PHE A 47 -16.97 8.22 23.47
N LEU A 48 -16.65 6.97 23.83
CA LEU A 48 -15.26 6.53 24.06
C LEU A 48 -14.53 6.13 22.77
N PHE A 49 -15.26 5.69 21.74
CA PHE A 49 -14.70 5.15 20.51
C PHE A 49 -14.88 6.10 19.33
N LYS A 50 -14.53 7.35 19.53
CA LYS A 50 -14.53 8.38 18.49
C LYS A 50 -13.14 8.48 17.87
N VAL A 51 -13.07 8.69 16.57
CA VAL A 51 -11.78 8.95 15.90
C VAL A 51 -11.27 10.32 16.35
N ASN A 52 -10.09 10.32 16.99
CA ASN A 52 -9.39 11.52 17.44
C ASN A 52 -8.04 11.70 16.71
N GLU A 53 -7.43 10.59 16.31
CA GLU A 53 -6.12 10.55 15.65
C GLU A 53 -6.20 9.68 14.40
N ILE A 54 -5.60 10.14 13.31
CA ILE A 54 -5.33 9.35 12.12
C ILE A 54 -3.81 9.26 11.94
N ILE A 55 -3.33 8.04 11.75
CA ILE A 55 -1.95 7.75 11.39
C ILE A 55 -1.95 7.32 9.92
N ILE A 56 -1.32 8.09 9.04
CA ILE A 56 -1.15 7.70 7.63
C ILE A 56 0.28 7.21 7.41
N SER A 57 0.42 6.09 6.71
CA SER A 57 1.68 5.42 6.43
C SER A 57 1.74 4.98 4.97
N GLY A 58 2.95 4.72 4.47
CA GLY A 58 3.20 4.25 3.11
C GLY A 58 3.65 5.35 2.13
N GLU A 59 3.91 4.93 0.89
CA GLU A 59 4.49 5.77 -0.16
C GLU A 59 3.38 6.39 -1.01
N SER A 60 3.26 7.72 -0.95
CA SER A 60 2.40 8.50 -1.83
C SER A 60 3.07 9.83 -2.10
N ASP A 61 4.08 9.83 -2.96
CA ASP A 61 4.78 11.05 -3.39
C ASP A 61 3.87 11.98 -4.23
N THR A 62 2.67 11.53 -4.59
CA THR A 62 1.74 12.26 -5.46
C THR A 62 0.56 12.86 -4.72
N TYR A 63 0.01 12.18 -3.69
CA TYR A 63 -1.10 12.68 -2.90
C TYR A 63 -0.65 13.09 -1.51
N THR A 64 -1.16 14.23 -1.06
CA THR A 64 -0.97 14.70 0.31
C THR A 64 -1.66 13.75 1.29
N TYR A 65 -1.17 13.68 2.52
CA TYR A 65 -1.82 12.90 3.58
C TYR A 65 -3.29 13.32 3.80
N MET A 66 -3.62 14.60 3.63
CA MET A 66 -5.00 15.07 3.73
C MET A 66 -5.88 14.67 2.55
N GLU A 67 -5.33 14.55 1.34
CA GLU A 67 -6.07 13.99 0.20
C GLU A 67 -6.42 12.53 0.47
N VAL A 68 -5.52 11.75 1.08
CA VAL A 68 -5.80 10.36 1.50
C VAL A 68 -6.92 10.32 2.55
N VAL A 69 -6.86 11.15 3.60
CA VAL A 69 -7.90 11.22 4.64
C VAL A 69 -9.25 11.64 4.05
N ASN A 70 -9.26 12.64 3.18
CA ASN A 70 -10.48 13.11 2.52
C ASN A 70 -11.07 12.05 1.58
N ALA A 71 -10.22 11.35 0.82
CA ALA A 71 -10.63 10.25 -0.05
C ALA A 71 -11.20 9.08 0.74
N ALA A 72 -10.65 8.78 1.93
CA ALA A 72 -11.19 7.76 2.83
C ALA A 72 -12.60 8.08 3.34
N GLY A 73 -13.00 9.36 3.32
CA GLY A 73 -14.30 9.80 3.83
C GLY A 73 -14.40 9.79 5.35
N ILE A 74 -13.27 9.73 6.05
CA ILE A 74 -13.19 9.66 7.52
C ILE A 74 -13.15 11.07 8.11
N ARG A 75 -13.99 11.32 9.13
CA ARG A 75 -14.11 12.63 9.77
C ARG A 75 -13.85 12.56 11.26
N ALA A 76 -13.48 13.71 11.82
CA ALA A 76 -13.32 13.91 13.26
C ALA A 76 -14.57 13.46 14.02
N GLY A 77 -14.39 12.63 15.03
CA GLY A 77 -15.48 12.21 15.90
C GLY A 77 -16.39 11.11 15.34
N ASP A 78 -16.08 10.56 14.16
CA ASP A 78 -16.75 9.36 13.64
C ASP A 78 -16.60 8.19 14.62
N ASN A 79 -17.59 7.30 14.63
CA ASN A 79 -17.59 6.19 15.58
C ASN A 79 -16.76 5.01 15.03
N LEU A 80 -15.62 4.75 15.66
CA LEU A 80 -14.65 3.71 15.29
C LEU A 80 -15.29 2.31 15.22
N ILE A 81 -16.19 1.99 16.17
CA ILE A 81 -16.85 0.67 16.21
C ILE A 81 -17.78 0.49 15.02
N ARG A 82 -18.52 1.54 14.63
CA ARG A 82 -19.54 1.47 13.56
C ARG A 82 -18.99 1.71 12.16
N MET A 83 -17.79 2.27 12.05
CA MET A 83 -17.12 2.54 10.78
C MET A 83 -16.93 1.25 9.97
N ASN A 84 -17.12 1.32 8.65
CA ASN A 84 -16.77 0.24 7.74
C ASN A 84 -15.40 0.55 7.14
N THR A 85 -14.40 -0.27 7.43
CA THR A 85 -13.02 -0.09 6.97
C THR A 85 -12.90 -0.42 5.48
N ASP A 86 -13.53 -1.49 5.04
CA ASP A 86 -13.56 -1.94 3.65
C ASP A 86 -14.15 -0.85 2.71
N ASP A 87 -15.20 -0.15 3.17
CA ASP A 87 -15.78 0.96 2.39
C ASP A 87 -14.80 2.14 2.32
N ASN A 88 -14.07 2.43 3.40
CA ASN A 88 -13.09 3.52 3.42
C ASN A 88 -11.89 3.21 2.53
N GLU A 89 -11.36 1.99 2.59
CA GLU A 89 -10.30 1.48 1.72
C GLU A 89 -10.70 1.61 0.26
N LYS A 90 -11.90 1.14 -0.08
CA LYS A 90 -12.46 1.25 -1.43
C LYS A 90 -12.59 2.72 -1.87
N ASN A 91 -13.06 3.61 -1.00
CA ASN A 91 -13.17 5.02 -1.33
C ASN A 91 -11.80 5.64 -1.66
N ILE A 92 -10.74 5.24 -0.94
CA ILE A 92 -9.36 5.67 -1.24
C ILE A 92 -8.96 5.17 -2.63
N THR A 93 -9.09 3.88 -2.91
CA THR A 93 -8.64 3.28 -4.20
C THR A 93 -9.43 3.76 -5.41
N ASP A 94 -10.73 4.05 -5.22
CA ASP A 94 -11.64 4.54 -6.26
C ASP A 94 -11.44 6.04 -6.54
N THR A 95 -11.05 6.83 -5.52
CA THR A 95 -10.83 8.29 -5.65
C THR A 95 -9.40 8.62 -6.11
N LEU A 96 -8.40 7.90 -5.58
CA LEU A 96 -6.99 8.16 -5.82
C LEU A 96 -6.44 7.17 -6.84
N LEU A 97 -6.37 7.63 -8.10
CA LEU A 97 -5.92 6.81 -9.24
C LEU A 97 -4.56 6.14 -8.98
N LEU A 98 -3.60 6.88 -8.41
CA LEU A 98 -2.23 6.41 -8.20
C LEU A 98 -2.02 5.69 -6.85
N VAL A 99 -3.09 5.25 -6.19
CA VAL A 99 -3.03 4.33 -5.03
C VAL A 99 -3.40 2.92 -5.49
N GLU A 100 -2.53 1.95 -5.26
CA GLU A 100 -2.77 0.55 -5.68
C GLU A 100 -3.65 -0.17 -4.66
N GLU A 101 -3.23 -0.14 -3.40
CA GLU A 101 -3.92 -0.76 -2.27
C GLU A 101 -3.96 0.23 -1.11
N ALA A 102 -5.08 0.21 -0.38
CA ALA A 102 -5.26 0.95 0.85
C ALA A 102 -5.78 -0.01 1.92
N ASP A 103 -5.22 0.08 3.12
CA ASP A 103 -5.60 -0.70 4.29
C ASP A 103 -5.96 0.25 5.43
N VAL A 104 -7.16 0.08 6.00
CA VAL A 104 -7.69 0.97 7.04
C VAL A 104 -7.94 0.17 8.30
N ASP A 105 -7.04 0.34 9.25
CA ASP A 105 -7.04 -0.37 10.51
C ASP A 105 -7.61 0.45 11.67
N LYS A 106 -8.38 -0.21 12.54
CA LYS A 106 -8.92 0.38 13.78
C LYS A 106 -8.00 0.10 14.96
N ILE A 107 -7.35 1.14 15.46
CA ILE A 107 -6.57 1.07 16.69
C ILE A 107 -7.41 1.62 17.85
N PHE A 108 -8.00 0.71 18.62
CA PHE A 108 -8.80 1.07 19.78
C PHE A 108 -7.94 1.77 20.85
N PRO A 109 -8.47 2.80 21.53
CA PRO A 109 -9.87 3.21 21.52
C PRO A 109 -10.27 4.26 20.47
N SER A 110 -9.35 5.06 19.92
CA SER A 110 -9.70 6.30 19.19
C SER A 110 -8.84 6.61 17.97
N THR A 111 -8.04 5.67 17.48
CA THR A 111 -7.06 5.91 16.41
C THR A 111 -7.42 5.08 15.18
N ILE A 112 -7.28 5.68 14.00
CA ILE A 112 -7.32 4.98 12.71
C ILE A 112 -5.92 4.97 12.13
N LYS A 113 -5.47 3.82 11.63
CA LYS A 113 -4.26 3.73 10.82
C LYS A 113 -4.67 3.51 9.37
N ILE A 114 -4.14 4.33 8.47
CA ILE A 114 -4.32 4.19 7.02
C ILE A 114 -2.95 3.86 6.45
N HIS A 115 -2.83 2.75 5.76
CA HIS A 115 -1.65 2.40 4.98
C HIS A 115 -2.01 2.46 3.50
N VAL A 116 -1.25 3.23 2.72
CA VAL A 116 -1.44 3.32 1.26
C VAL A 116 -0.20 2.84 0.54
N SER A 117 -0.39 2.13 -0.57
CA SER A 117 0.69 1.74 -1.48
C SER A 117 0.59 2.49 -2.80
N GLN A 118 1.73 2.91 -3.34
CA GLN A 118 1.77 3.62 -4.61
C GLN A 118 1.44 2.67 -5.78
N CYS A 119 0.63 3.15 -6.72
CA CYS A 119 0.40 2.50 -8.00
C CYS A 119 1.43 2.95 -9.02
N ILE A 120 2.37 2.06 -9.35
CA ILE A 120 3.46 2.31 -10.31
C ILE A 120 3.16 1.58 -11.62
N PRO A 121 3.32 2.25 -12.78
CA PRO A 121 3.25 1.60 -14.08
C PRO A 121 4.22 0.42 -14.19
N ALA A 122 3.73 -0.73 -14.64
CA ALA A 122 4.52 -1.95 -14.77
C ALA A 122 4.47 -2.56 -16.18
N PHE A 123 3.35 -2.41 -16.90
CA PHE A 123 3.20 -2.98 -18.24
C PHE A 123 2.56 -1.99 -19.21
N ASN A 124 2.97 -2.10 -20.47
CA ASN A 124 2.16 -1.69 -21.61
C ASN A 124 1.24 -2.87 -21.98
N VAL A 125 -0.04 -2.64 -22.23
CA VAL A 125 -0.97 -3.68 -22.73
C VAL A 125 -1.56 -3.20 -24.04
N GLU A 126 -1.25 -3.91 -25.13
CA GLU A 126 -1.81 -3.59 -26.44
C GLU A 126 -3.25 -4.07 -26.54
N TYR A 127 -4.11 -3.23 -27.11
CA TYR A 127 -5.46 -3.60 -27.49
C TYR A 127 -5.79 -3.06 -28.88
N ILE A 128 -6.78 -3.70 -29.52
CA ILE A 128 -7.29 -3.31 -30.82
C ILE A 128 -8.69 -2.74 -30.61
N LYS A 129 -8.95 -1.54 -31.14
CA LYS A 129 -10.26 -0.89 -31.14
C LYS A 129 -11.14 -1.50 -32.23
N ASP A 130 -12.45 -1.29 -32.12
CA ASP A 130 -13.46 -1.81 -33.06
C ASP A 130 -13.27 -1.32 -34.51
N ASP A 131 -12.63 -0.17 -34.70
CA ASP A 131 -12.31 0.43 -36.00
C ASP A 131 -11.02 -0.13 -36.63
N GLY A 132 -10.33 -1.03 -35.93
CA GLY A 132 -9.07 -1.63 -36.35
C GLY A 132 -7.84 -0.81 -35.99
N GLU A 133 -7.98 0.34 -35.32
CA GLU A 133 -6.85 1.09 -34.77
C GLU A 133 -6.40 0.50 -33.43
N GLY A 134 -5.08 0.41 -33.23
CA GLY A 134 -4.51 -0.05 -31.97
C GLY A 134 -4.52 1.04 -30.89
N GLY A 135 -4.37 0.61 -29.64
CA GLY A 135 -4.07 1.48 -28.51
C GLY A 135 -3.22 0.73 -27.48
N VAL A 136 -2.65 1.47 -26.53
CA VAL A 136 -1.80 0.93 -25.47
C VAL A 136 -2.30 1.41 -24.12
N LEU A 137 -2.64 0.47 -23.24
CA LEU A 137 -2.90 0.78 -21.85
C LEU A 137 -1.59 0.78 -21.06
N GLN A 138 -1.44 1.75 -20.18
CA GLN A 138 -0.41 1.73 -19.14
C GLN A 138 -1.05 1.16 -17.88
N VAL A 139 -0.57 0.02 -17.39
CA VAL A 139 -1.18 -0.68 -16.26
C VAL A 139 -0.19 -0.97 -15.15
N SER A 140 -0.69 -1.07 -13.92
CA SER A 140 0.05 -1.51 -12.75
C SER A 140 0.32 -3.01 -12.77
N ARG A 141 1.07 -3.51 -11.78
CA ARG A 141 1.33 -4.95 -11.62
C ARG A 141 0.07 -5.76 -11.37
N HIS A 142 -0.92 -5.20 -10.67
CA HIS A 142 -2.21 -5.85 -10.43
C HIS A 142 -3.23 -5.57 -11.54
N GLY A 143 -2.83 -4.87 -12.61
CA GLY A 143 -3.68 -4.60 -13.77
C GLY A 143 -4.55 -3.35 -13.66
N LYS A 144 -4.32 -2.47 -12.67
CA LYS A 144 -5.00 -1.18 -12.58
C LYS A 144 -4.57 -0.30 -13.75
N ILE A 145 -5.53 0.23 -14.51
CA ILE A 145 -5.25 1.08 -15.67
C ILE A 145 -4.91 2.49 -15.20
N LEU A 146 -3.69 2.94 -15.47
CA LEU A 146 -3.19 4.27 -15.14
C LEU A 146 -3.32 5.23 -16.33
N GLY A 147 -3.09 4.72 -17.54
CA GLY A 147 -3.07 5.48 -18.77
C GLY A 147 -3.75 4.74 -19.92
N ILE A 148 -4.35 5.51 -20.83
CA ILE A 148 -4.86 5.03 -22.11
C ILE A 148 -4.17 5.91 -23.14
N ASN A 149 -3.24 5.32 -23.88
CA ASN A 149 -2.31 6.02 -24.73
C ASN A 149 -2.39 5.47 -26.15
N ASP A 150 -2.03 6.30 -27.12
CA ASP A 150 -1.74 5.87 -28.48
C ASP A 150 -0.21 5.75 -28.67
N PHE A 151 0.51 5.30 -27.63
CA PHE A 151 1.96 5.08 -27.68
C PHE A 151 2.45 4.14 -26.57
N TYR A 152 3.57 3.49 -26.84
CA TYR A 152 4.28 2.67 -25.85
C TYR A 152 5.10 3.55 -24.91
N VAL A 153 4.96 3.30 -23.61
CA VAL A 153 5.85 3.89 -22.60
C VAL A 153 7.16 3.12 -22.63
N ASN A 154 8.26 3.84 -22.81
CA ASN A 154 9.60 3.25 -22.83
C ASN A 154 9.91 2.46 -21.56
N ASP A 155 10.78 1.47 -21.71
CA ASP A 155 11.33 0.63 -20.62
C ASP A 155 10.34 -0.25 -19.86
N LEU A 156 9.03 -0.16 -20.13
CA LEU A 156 8.03 -1.08 -19.61
C LEU A 156 7.83 -2.29 -20.54
N PRO A 157 7.74 -3.51 -20.00
CA PRO A 157 7.38 -4.69 -20.77
C PRO A 157 6.00 -4.57 -21.41
N THR A 158 5.82 -5.20 -22.57
CA THR A 158 4.55 -5.18 -23.31
C THR A 158 3.80 -6.50 -23.26
N ILE A 159 2.50 -6.45 -23.02
CA ILE A 159 1.59 -7.59 -23.09
C ILE A 159 0.75 -7.49 -24.36
N TYR A 160 0.82 -8.53 -25.19
CA TYR A 160 0.11 -8.64 -26.47
C TYR A 160 -1.04 -9.62 -26.37
N GLY A 161 -2.16 -9.27 -27.02
CA GLY A 161 -3.30 -10.17 -27.19
C GLY A 161 -4.07 -10.44 -25.90
N TYR A 162 -4.18 -9.50 -24.96
CA TYR A 162 -4.94 -9.70 -23.71
C TYR A 162 -6.48 -9.68 -23.89
N ASP A 163 -7.00 -9.20 -25.03
CA ASP A 163 -8.45 -9.10 -25.34
C ASP A 163 -9.29 -8.39 -24.25
N ILE A 164 -9.02 -7.10 -24.06
CA ILE A 164 -9.61 -6.27 -23.00
C ILE A 164 -11.13 -6.14 -23.16
N GLU A 165 -11.87 -6.34 -22.07
CA GLU A 165 -13.31 -6.03 -22.02
C GLU A 165 -13.52 -4.52 -22.13
N PRO A 166 -14.34 -4.02 -23.07
CA PRO A 166 -14.53 -2.58 -23.25
C PRO A 166 -15.03 -1.84 -22.01
N GLU A 167 -15.83 -2.51 -21.17
CA GLU A 167 -16.35 -1.96 -19.90
C GLU A 167 -15.25 -1.75 -18.86
N SER A 168 -14.16 -2.53 -18.94
CA SER A 168 -13.01 -2.43 -18.03
C SER A 168 -11.97 -1.39 -18.48
N MET A 169 -12.11 -0.82 -19.68
CA MET A 169 -11.16 0.12 -20.27
C MET A 169 -11.38 1.56 -19.75
N VAL A 170 -11.30 1.73 -18.44
CA VAL A 170 -11.46 3.01 -17.75
C VAL A 170 -10.24 3.25 -16.86
N LYS A 171 -9.75 4.48 -16.78
CA LYS A 171 -8.65 4.80 -15.85
C LYS A 171 -9.11 4.54 -14.41
N GLY A 172 -8.27 3.87 -13.64
CA GLY A 172 -8.51 3.53 -12.24
C GLY A 172 -9.18 2.17 -12.03
N THR A 173 -9.69 1.54 -13.09
CA THR A 173 -10.25 0.19 -13.00
C THR A 173 -9.19 -0.87 -13.29
N VAL A 174 -9.36 -2.05 -12.68
CA VAL A 174 -8.54 -3.23 -13.00
C VAL A 174 -9.00 -3.79 -14.34
N MET A 175 -8.10 -3.90 -15.31
CA MET A 175 -8.42 -4.45 -16.63
C MET A 175 -8.93 -5.89 -16.53
N GLN A 176 -9.94 -6.21 -17.32
CA GLN A 176 -10.48 -7.55 -17.44
C GLN A 176 -10.32 -8.03 -18.89
N SER A 177 -10.06 -9.32 -19.06
CA SER A 177 -10.05 -9.96 -20.36
C SER A 177 -11.40 -10.60 -20.64
N SER A 178 -11.90 -10.42 -21.87
CA SER A 178 -13.09 -11.11 -22.38
C SER A 178 -12.86 -12.62 -22.56
N VAL A 179 -11.61 -13.07 -22.50
CA VAL A 179 -11.19 -14.47 -22.63
C VAL A 179 -10.75 -15.00 -21.27
N SER A 180 -11.50 -15.95 -20.73
CA SER A 180 -11.29 -16.53 -19.40
C SER A 180 -9.89 -17.11 -19.18
N GLU A 181 -9.32 -17.75 -20.21
CA GLU A 181 -7.98 -18.31 -20.20
C GLU A 181 -6.90 -17.23 -20.01
N LYS A 182 -7.06 -16.08 -20.67
CA LYS A 182 -6.12 -14.94 -20.60
C LYS A 182 -6.25 -14.21 -19.26
N GLN A 183 -7.47 -14.06 -18.74
CA GLN A 183 -7.69 -13.58 -17.37
C GLN A 183 -7.02 -14.51 -16.34
N THR A 184 -7.19 -15.84 -16.50
CA THR A 184 -6.60 -16.84 -15.60
C THR A 184 -5.07 -16.83 -15.66
N PHE A 185 -4.49 -16.62 -16.85
CA PHE A 185 -3.06 -16.41 -17.00
C PHE A 185 -2.60 -15.18 -16.22
N TYR A 186 -3.25 -14.04 -16.44
CA TYR A 186 -2.85 -12.77 -15.82
C TYR A 186 -2.98 -12.82 -14.30
N ASN A 187 -4.05 -13.40 -13.76
CA ASN A 187 -4.20 -13.57 -12.30
C ASN A 187 -3.04 -14.39 -11.70
N GLN A 188 -2.63 -15.49 -12.35
CA GLN A 188 -1.47 -16.27 -11.88
C GLN A 188 -0.15 -15.50 -12.01
N LEU A 189 -0.02 -14.64 -13.03
CA LEU A 189 1.13 -13.76 -13.20
C LEU A 189 1.19 -12.70 -12.09
N VAL A 190 0.06 -12.09 -11.74
CA VAL A 190 -0.07 -11.14 -10.63
C VAL A 190 0.38 -11.78 -9.31
N GLU A 191 -0.13 -12.98 -9.01
CA GLU A 191 0.28 -13.73 -7.83
C GLU A 191 1.79 -14.04 -7.82
N ARG A 192 2.39 -14.29 -9.00
CA ARG A 192 3.85 -14.50 -9.11
C ARG A 192 4.65 -13.24 -8.76
N PHE A 193 4.09 -12.05 -8.93
CA PHE A 193 4.79 -10.80 -8.63
C PHE A 193 5.09 -10.61 -7.13
N SER A 194 4.43 -11.38 -6.26
CA SER A 194 4.79 -11.42 -4.83
C SER A 194 6.22 -11.90 -4.55
N LYS A 195 6.84 -12.61 -5.50
CA LYS A 195 8.20 -13.19 -5.37
C LYS A 195 9.20 -12.60 -6.36
N TRP A 196 8.75 -11.81 -7.33
CA TRP A 196 9.56 -11.33 -8.45
C TRP A 196 8.96 -10.06 -9.02
N ASP A 197 9.80 -9.09 -9.36
CA ASP A 197 9.37 -7.79 -9.84
C ASP A 197 9.20 -7.71 -11.37
N GLY A 198 9.22 -8.83 -12.10
CA GLY A 198 8.99 -8.83 -13.55
C GLY A 198 10.00 -8.01 -14.36
N SER A 199 11.07 -7.51 -13.74
CA SER A 199 11.90 -6.43 -14.31
C SER A 199 12.73 -6.88 -15.51
N ASP A 200 13.00 -8.17 -15.62
CA ASP A 200 13.70 -8.84 -16.70
C ASP A 200 12.77 -9.27 -17.85
N ILE A 201 11.47 -8.97 -17.82
CA ILE A 201 10.58 -9.20 -18.97
C ILE A 201 10.75 -8.07 -20.00
N VAL A 202 10.72 -8.44 -21.29
CA VAL A 202 10.60 -7.52 -22.44
C VAL A 202 9.18 -7.53 -22.98
N TYR A 203 8.62 -8.71 -23.23
CA TYR A 203 7.22 -8.83 -23.62
C TYR A 203 6.62 -10.18 -23.23
N ILE A 204 5.29 -10.21 -23.18
CA ILE A 204 4.46 -11.41 -23.04
C ILE A 204 3.49 -11.42 -24.22
N ASP A 205 3.54 -12.46 -25.04
CA ASP A 205 2.59 -12.67 -26.11
C ASP A 205 1.61 -13.79 -25.72
N MET A 206 0.34 -13.43 -25.57
CA MET A 206 -0.76 -14.36 -25.29
C MET A 206 -1.85 -14.28 -26.36
N THR A 207 -1.52 -13.84 -27.58
CA THR A 207 -2.42 -13.82 -28.74
C THR A 207 -3.12 -15.17 -28.89
N ASP A 208 -2.35 -16.26 -28.80
CA ASP A 208 -2.87 -17.63 -28.64
C ASP A 208 -2.73 -18.10 -27.17
N PRO A 209 -3.84 -18.31 -26.43
CA PRO A 209 -3.79 -18.73 -25.02
C PRO A 209 -3.21 -20.14 -24.80
N TYR A 210 -2.97 -20.90 -25.88
CA TYR A 210 -2.36 -22.23 -25.84
C TYR A 210 -0.87 -22.23 -26.27
N ASN A 211 -0.37 -21.11 -26.79
CA ASN A 211 1.00 -20.93 -27.24
C ASN A 211 1.56 -19.59 -26.74
N ILE A 212 1.54 -19.40 -25.42
CA ILE A 212 2.03 -18.19 -24.77
C ILE A 212 3.56 -18.17 -24.80
N GLU A 213 4.12 -17.01 -25.12
CA GLU A 213 5.57 -16.75 -25.15
C GLU A 213 5.93 -15.58 -24.24
N ILE A 214 7.05 -15.70 -23.52
CA ILE A 214 7.62 -14.61 -22.70
C ILE A 214 9.05 -14.39 -23.13
N CYS A 215 9.38 -13.16 -23.50
CA CYS A 215 10.74 -12.76 -23.83
C CYS A 215 11.38 -12.05 -22.64
N TYR A 216 12.56 -12.52 -22.26
CA TYR A 216 13.36 -11.95 -21.18
C TYR A 216 14.46 -11.04 -21.75
N ARG A 217 14.92 -10.08 -20.96
CA ARG A 217 16.02 -9.15 -21.29
C ARG A 217 17.35 -9.88 -21.50
N SER A 218 17.49 -11.09 -20.97
CA SER A 218 18.60 -12.01 -21.27
C SER A 218 18.64 -12.46 -22.73
N GLY A 219 17.58 -12.23 -23.51
CA GLY A 219 17.40 -12.72 -24.87
C GLY A 219 16.91 -14.18 -24.95
N ILE A 220 16.40 -14.71 -23.83
CA ILE A 220 15.71 -16.00 -23.79
C ILE A 220 14.23 -15.79 -24.10
N ILE A 221 13.69 -16.58 -25.03
CA ILE A 221 12.24 -16.67 -25.27
C ILE A 221 11.72 -17.97 -24.66
N PHE A 222 10.88 -17.85 -23.65
CA PHE A 222 10.21 -18.96 -23.01
C PHE A 222 8.85 -19.24 -23.66
N ARG A 223 8.80 -20.36 -24.38
CA ARG A 223 7.58 -20.94 -24.96
C ARG A 223 6.93 -21.85 -23.94
N MET A 224 6.07 -21.28 -23.11
CA MET A 224 5.48 -21.97 -21.98
C MET A 224 4.24 -22.81 -22.35
N GLY A 225 3.68 -22.57 -23.55
CA GLY A 225 2.49 -23.26 -24.02
C GLY A 225 1.23 -22.63 -23.42
N ASP A 226 0.38 -23.44 -22.78
CA ASP A 226 -0.91 -22.98 -22.29
C ASP A 226 -0.85 -22.16 -20.97
N TYR A 227 -1.96 -21.48 -20.69
CA TYR A 227 -2.22 -20.66 -19.50
C TYR A 227 -2.31 -21.44 -18.16
N LYS A 228 -2.10 -22.75 -18.16
CA LYS A 228 -2.18 -23.57 -16.94
C LYS A 228 -0.85 -23.59 -16.21
N ASP A 229 -0.92 -23.63 -14.88
CA ASP A 229 0.23 -23.76 -13.98
C ASP A 229 1.32 -22.71 -14.27
N VAL A 230 0.91 -21.46 -14.54
CA VAL A 230 1.79 -20.37 -14.98
C VAL A 230 2.90 -20.15 -13.97
N GLN A 231 2.56 -20.03 -12.69
CA GLN A 231 3.55 -19.83 -11.63
C GLN A 231 4.60 -20.93 -11.62
N TYR A 232 4.18 -22.19 -11.70
CA TYR A 232 5.09 -23.33 -11.71
C TYR A 232 6.01 -23.31 -12.94
N LYS A 233 5.46 -23.01 -14.12
CA LYS A 233 6.25 -22.91 -15.35
C LYS A 233 7.25 -21.76 -15.31
N LEU A 234 6.87 -20.61 -14.73
CA LEU A 234 7.76 -19.47 -14.53
C LEU A 234 8.85 -19.79 -13.51
N ASP A 235 8.52 -20.44 -12.39
CA ASP A 235 9.51 -20.90 -11.40
C ASP A 235 10.51 -21.88 -12.03
N LEU A 236 10.01 -22.86 -12.79
CA LEU A 236 10.86 -23.81 -13.50
C LEU A 236 11.73 -23.13 -14.57
N ALA A 237 11.19 -22.13 -15.27
CA ALA A 237 11.96 -21.37 -16.23
C ALA A 237 13.08 -20.57 -15.56
N ASP A 238 12.77 -19.89 -14.46
CA ASP A 238 13.74 -19.14 -13.64
C ASP A 238 14.88 -20.06 -13.16
N ASP A 239 14.55 -21.20 -12.57
CA ASP A 239 15.53 -22.21 -12.14
C ASP A 239 16.46 -22.64 -13.28
N VAL A 240 15.90 -22.89 -14.48
CA VAL A 240 16.67 -23.33 -15.65
C VAL A 240 17.50 -22.20 -16.25
N MET A 241 17.03 -20.95 -16.20
CA MET A 241 17.79 -19.79 -16.67
C MET A 241 18.98 -19.47 -15.76
N GLN A 242 18.89 -19.81 -14.47
CA GLN A 242 19.97 -19.63 -13.50
C GLN A 242 21.02 -20.75 -13.54
N ASP A 243 20.73 -21.88 -14.18
CA ASP A 243 21.70 -22.98 -14.35
C ASP A 243 22.90 -22.55 -15.21
N ASP A 244 24.13 -22.90 -14.80
CA ASP A 244 25.37 -22.54 -15.49
C ASP A 244 25.40 -22.95 -16.99
N SER A 245 24.61 -23.94 -17.38
CA SER A 245 24.51 -24.37 -18.78
C SER A 245 23.67 -23.44 -19.66
N VAL A 246 22.85 -22.56 -19.07
CA VAL A 246 21.94 -21.62 -19.75
C VAL A 246 22.27 -20.17 -19.42
N ALA A 247 22.74 -19.89 -18.21
CA ALA A 247 23.03 -18.55 -17.72
C ALA A 247 23.93 -17.76 -18.69
N GLY A 248 23.49 -16.53 -19.00
CA GLY A 248 24.19 -15.63 -19.94
C GLY A 248 24.06 -15.99 -21.41
N LYS A 249 23.22 -16.97 -21.79
CA LYS A 249 23.02 -17.38 -23.18
C LYS A 249 21.64 -16.95 -23.70
N THR A 250 21.58 -16.75 -25.00
CA THR A 250 20.36 -16.42 -25.74
C THR A 250 19.78 -17.67 -26.42
N GLY A 251 18.46 -17.76 -26.52
CA GLY A 251 17.83 -18.91 -27.17
C GLY A 251 16.38 -19.15 -26.80
N TYR A 252 15.88 -20.34 -27.14
CA TYR A 252 14.51 -20.76 -26.85
C TYR A 252 14.49 -21.71 -25.67
N LEU A 253 13.68 -21.37 -24.66
CA LEU A 253 13.29 -22.28 -23.60
C LEU A 253 11.88 -22.79 -23.89
N ARG A 254 11.65 -24.10 -23.80
CA ARG A 254 10.33 -24.69 -24.07
C ARG A 254 9.98 -25.75 -23.05
N MET A 255 8.73 -25.80 -22.61
CA MET A 255 8.19 -26.90 -21.83
C MET A 255 8.23 -28.23 -22.62
N ILE A 256 8.79 -29.28 -22.00
CA ILE A 256 8.70 -30.67 -22.46
C ILE A 256 7.89 -31.46 -21.44
N GLY A 257 6.69 -31.88 -21.83
CA GLY A 257 5.75 -32.51 -20.90
C GLY A 257 5.28 -31.51 -19.85
N THR A 258 5.13 -31.97 -18.61
CA THR A 258 4.57 -31.15 -17.53
C THR A 258 5.63 -30.52 -16.62
N ASN A 259 6.81 -31.14 -16.48
CA ASN A 259 7.74 -30.83 -15.38
C ASN A 259 9.19 -30.56 -15.83
N GLN A 260 9.42 -30.34 -17.13
CA GLN A 260 10.77 -30.14 -17.66
C GLN A 260 10.79 -29.04 -18.70
N CYS A 261 11.91 -28.33 -18.79
CA CYS A 261 12.19 -27.40 -19.87
C CYS A 261 13.37 -27.90 -20.70
N SER A 262 13.32 -27.65 -22.01
CA SER A 262 14.46 -27.80 -22.90
C SER A 262 14.92 -26.42 -23.34
N PHE A 263 16.21 -26.16 -23.18
CA PHE A 263 16.86 -24.98 -23.73
C PHE A 263 17.54 -25.31 -25.06
N ARG A 264 17.41 -24.42 -26.04
CA ARG A 264 18.13 -24.47 -27.32
C ARG A 264 18.75 -23.12 -27.59
N MET A 265 20.08 -23.08 -27.68
CA MET A 265 20.81 -21.86 -28.04
C MET A 265 20.50 -21.46 -29.48
N THR A 266 20.45 -20.14 -29.69
CA THR A 266 20.35 -19.54 -31.03
C THR A 266 21.43 -18.46 -31.13
N GLU A 267 22.23 -18.48 -32.20
CA GLU A 267 23.32 -17.50 -32.44
C GLU A 267 22.82 -16.15 -32.99
N GLY A 268 21.56 -16.07 -33.44
CA GLY A 268 20.86 -14.81 -33.74
C GLY A 268 19.95 -14.42 -32.58
N PRO A 269 19.63 -13.11 -32.40
CA PRO A 269 18.54 -12.73 -31.50
C PRO A 269 17.33 -13.57 -31.87
N ALA A 270 16.72 -14.22 -30.89
CA ALA A 270 15.51 -14.99 -31.12
C ALA A 270 14.57 -14.10 -31.95
N GLU A 271 14.08 -14.59 -33.09
CA GLU A 271 13.25 -13.81 -34.00
C GLU A 271 12.12 -13.20 -33.16
N VAL A 272 12.30 -11.93 -32.79
CA VAL A 272 11.23 -11.11 -32.25
C VAL A 272 10.23 -11.12 -33.39
N PRO A 273 8.97 -11.53 -33.16
CA PRO A 273 7.94 -11.32 -34.16
C PRO A 273 8.14 -9.89 -34.71
N GLU A 274 8.07 -9.67 -36.02
CA GLU A 274 8.01 -8.32 -36.57
C GLU A 274 6.73 -7.68 -36.04
N ILE A 275 6.78 -7.15 -34.83
CA ILE A 275 5.80 -6.22 -34.28
C ILE A 275 6.24 -4.92 -34.89
N ASP A 276 5.51 -4.44 -35.90
CA ASP A 276 5.69 -3.13 -36.48
C ASP A 276 5.55 -2.08 -35.36
N PRO A 277 6.65 -1.52 -34.81
CA PRO A 277 6.57 -0.54 -33.74
C PRO A 277 6.16 0.83 -34.31
N ALA A 278 6.01 0.96 -35.64
CA ALA A 278 5.91 2.23 -36.33
C ALA A 278 4.47 2.76 -36.47
N ALA A 279 3.46 2.08 -35.91
CA ALA A 279 2.10 2.60 -35.98
C ALA A 279 1.78 3.68 -34.95
N LEU A 280 2.56 3.85 -33.86
CA LEU A 280 2.20 4.77 -32.77
C LEU A 280 3.42 5.36 -32.03
N THR A 281 3.46 6.70 -31.97
CA THR A 281 4.62 7.56 -31.64
C THR A 281 5.17 7.36 -30.21
N THR A 282 6.35 6.76 -30.06
CA THR A 282 7.04 6.59 -28.77
C THR A 282 7.33 7.93 -28.07
N ALA A 283 6.89 8.10 -26.82
CA ALA A 283 7.20 9.27 -25.99
C ALA A 283 7.74 8.83 -24.61
N SER A 284 8.77 9.53 -24.12
CA SER A 284 9.30 9.35 -22.77
C SER A 284 8.28 9.80 -21.71
N ALA A 285 8.18 9.06 -20.61
CA ALA A 285 7.31 9.39 -19.49
C ALA A 285 7.51 10.85 -19.04
N GLN A 286 6.46 11.65 -19.15
CA GLN A 286 6.36 12.97 -18.52
C GLN A 286 5.59 12.82 -17.20
N PRO A 287 5.85 13.68 -16.19
CA PRO A 287 5.08 13.70 -14.95
C PRO A 287 3.60 13.94 -15.27
N MET A 288 2.72 13.09 -14.73
CA MET A 288 1.28 13.15 -14.99
C MET A 288 0.70 14.44 -14.38
N GLU A 289 0.05 15.27 -15.20
CA GLU A 289 -0.74 16.42 -14.76
C GLU A 289 -2.15 15.93 -14.37
N ASN A 290 -2.56 16.22 -13.14
CA ASN A 290 -3.87 15.84 -12.62
C ASN A 290 -5.00 16.59 -13.36
N ALA A 291 -6.00 15.86 -13.82
CA ALA A 291 -7.25 16.43 -14.30
C ALA A 291 -8.08 16.91 -13.09
N THR A 292 -8.09 18.21 -12.85
CA THR A 292 -9.00 18.85 -11.88
C THR A 292 -10.44 18.67 -12.35
N THR A 293 -11.21 17.87 -11.63
CA THR A 293 -12.67 17.76 -11.80
C THR A 293 -13.30 19.13 -11.56
N THR A 294 -13.80 19.75 -12.63
CA THR A 294 -14.58 20.99 -12.54
C THR A 294 -15.98 20.65 -12.03
N THR A 295 -16.20 20.78 -10.73
CA THR A 295 -17.55 20.88 -10.17
C THR A 295 -18.09 22.29 -10.39
N THR A 296 -19.02 22.41 -11.31
CA THR A 296 -19.87 23.59 -11.50
C THR A 296 -20.67 23.84 -10.22
N SER A 297 -20.30 24.87 -9.46
CA SER A 297 -21.08 25.37 -8.32
C SER A 297 -21.52 26.80 -8.61
N THR A 298 -22.82 27.00 -8.59
CA THR A 298 -23.50 28.27 -8.78
C THR A 298 -23.19 29.23 -7.61
N ASP A 299 -22.97 30.48 -7.99
CA ASP A 299 -22.78 31.73 -7.24
C ASP A 299 -23.50 31.86 -5.88
N ASP A 300 -22.76 32.30 -4.84
CA ASP A 300 -23.13 33.47 -4.01
C ASP A 300 -22.02 33.87 -3.01
N GLY A 301 -21.47 35.08 -3.18
CA GLY A 301 -21.31 36.05 -2.07
C GLY A 301 -20.06 36.05 -1.15
N LEU A 302 -19.07 36.89 -1.51
CA LEU A 302 -18.27 37.80 -0.65
C LEU A 302 -17.25 37.23 0.38
N TYR A 303 -15.95 37.29 0.03
CA TYR A 303 -14.89 38.03 0.76
C TYR A 303 -13.54 37.99 0.00
N ARG A 304 -12.86 39.13 -0.16
CA ARG A 304 -11.50 39.32 -0.74
C ARG A 304 -10.79 40.36 0.14
N PRO A 305 -9.53 40.14 0.61
CA PRO A 305 -8.33 40.74 -0.02
C PRO A 305 -6.98 40.02 0.34
N PRO A 306 -5.78 40.56 0.00
CA PRO A 306 -5.32 41.21 -1.23
C PRO A 306 -4.15 40.44 -1.89
N GLY A 307 -3.97 40.65 -3.19
CA GLY A 307 -2.85 40.09 -3.96
C GLY A 307 -1.50 40.72 -3.62
N PHE A 308 -0.45 39.91 -3.73
CA PHE A 308 0.91 40.37 -3.91
C PHE A 308 1.46 39.82 -5.23
N VAL A 309 2.04 40.73 -6.00
CA VAL A 309 2.77 40.50 -7.24
C VAL A 309 4.25 40.62 -6.89
N THR A 310 5.10 39.68 -7.30
CA THR A 310 6.49 39.91 -7.75
C THR A 310 7.02 38.62 -8.37
N THR A 311 7.06 38.50 -9.69
CA THR A 311 8.22 38.75 -10.57
C THR A 311 9.18 37.56 -10.63
N ALA A 312 9.05 36.80 -11.72
CA ALA A 312 10.06 35.89 -12.21
C ALA A 312 11.34 36.65 -12.61
N ALA A 313 12.50 36.08 -12.30
CA ALA A 313 13.73 36.36 -13.01
C ALA A 313 14.41 35.02 -13.31
N ALA A 314 14.46 34.69 -14.60
CA ALA A 314 15.32 33.64 -15.14
C ALA A 314 16.78 34.11 -15.05
N GLN A 315 17.67 33.22 -14.58
CA GLN A 315 19.07 33.25 -14.99
C GLN A 315 19.57 31.83 -15.21
N ASP A 316 19.99 31.61 -16.44
CA ASP A 316 20.68 30.45 -16.98
C ASP A 316 22.20 30.60 -16.76
N TRP A 317 22.92 29.49 -17.00
CA TRP A 317 24.36 29.29 -17.19
C TRP A 317 25.24 28.73 -16.06
N GLN A 318 25.67 27.48 -16.33
CA GLN A 318 27.06 26.98 -16.40
C GLN A 318 27.61 26.02 -15.33
N THR A 319 27.63 24.74 -15.73
CA THR A 319 28.71 23.73 -15.61
C THR A 319 29.86 23.99 -14.63
N VAL A 320 30.09 23.04 -13.71
CA VAL A 320 31.34 22.88 -12.97
C VAL A 320 31.82 21.41 -13.12
N PRO A 321 33.10 21.16 -13.45
CA PRO A 321 33.66 19.82 -13.64
C PRO A 321 34.16 19.15 -12.35
N THR A 322 34.46 17.87 -12.49
CA THR A 322 34.85 16.82 -11.54
C THR A 322 36.23 16.97 -10.84
N THR A 323 36.25 16.61 -9.53
CA THR A 323 37.30 15.99 -8.64
C THR A 323 38.76 16.56 -8.60
N PRO A 324 39.63 16.34 -7.57
CA PRO A 324 39.73 15.19 -6.64
C PRO A 324 40.09 15.46 -5.14
N GLN A 325 40.00 14.37 -4.37
CA GLN A 325 40.45 14.12 -2.99
C GLN A 325 41.90 14.53 -2.68
N GLN A 326 42.17 15.09 -1.48
CA GLN A 326 43.47 15.00 -0.79
C GLN A 326 43.40 15.31 0.72
N ASP A 327 43.95 14.40 1.52
CA ASP A 327 44.31 14.51 2.94
C ASP A 327 45.24 15.71 3.22
N TRP A 328 45.13 16.35 4.39
CA TRP A 328 46.25 16.38 5.35
C TRP A 328 45.91 16.98 6.73
N ASN A 329 46.74 16.53 7.66
CA ASN A 329 46.69 16.60 9.12
C ASN A 329 47.44 17.84 9.68
N ASN A 330 47.22 18.11 10.98
CA ASN A 330 47.94 19.03 11.89
C ASN A 330 47.68 20.55 11.71
N GLY A 331 47.45 21.37 12.73
CA GLY A 331 47.48 21.22 14.18
C GLY A 331 47.85 22.58 14.80
N TRP A 332 47.21 22.99 15.90
CA TRP A 332 47.73 24.04 16.78
C TRP A 332 47.34 23.75 18.23
N GLN A 333 48.37 23.72 19.08
CA GLN A 333 48.39 23.77 20.54
C GLN A 333 47.74 25.09 21.04
N GLN A 334 47.34 25.35 22.29
CA GLN A 334 47.90 24.96 23.60
C GLN A 334 46.91 25.39 24.73
N ASP A 335 46.85 24.63 25.83
CA ASP A 335 46.23 24.87 27.17
C ASP A 335 46.82 26.13 27.91
N PRO A 336 46.45 26.54 29.17
CA PRO A 336 45.85 25.75 30.28
C PRO A 336 44.94 26.47 31.31
N TRP A 337 44.23 25.71 32.16
CA TRP A 337 44.17 25.95 33.62
C TRP A 337 43.93 24.64 34.40
N SER A 338 44.85 24.39 35.35
CA SER A 338 44.91 23.34 36.39
C SER A 338 43.77 23.46 37.43
N SER A 339 43.35 22.47 38.21
CA SER A 339 44.09 21.57 39.11
C SER A 339 43.09 20.68 39.88
N GLY A 340 43.54 19.53 40.41
CA GLY A 340 42.81 18.83 41.48
C GLY A 340 42.90 17.31 41.45
N GLN A 341 44.06 16.76 41.82
CA GLN A 341 44.19 15.35 42.23
C GLN A 341 43.42 15.10 43.52
N ASN A 342 42.84 13.89 43.69
CA ASN A 342 42.77 13.18 44.96
C ASN A 342 42.76 11.67 44.67
N ASN A 343 43.71 10.98 45.28
CA ASN A 343 44.02 9.57 45.17
C ASN A 343 43.44 8.83 46.39
N ASN A 344 42.83 7.67 46.22
CA ASN A 344 42.84 6.64 47.27
C ASN A 344 42.61 5.25 46.65
N GLY A 345 43.54 4.33 46.87
CA GLY A 345 43.50 2.97 46.37
C GLY A 345 42.97 1.96 47.38
N GLY A 346 42.89 0.69 46.97
CA GLY A 346 43.06 -0.42 47.90
C GLY A 346 42.45 -1.78 47.54
N TRP A 347 43.33 -2.69 47.15
CA TRP A 347 43.45 -4.12 47.56
C TRP A 347 42.47 -5.21 47.08
N ASN A 348 42.98 -6.00 46.11
CA ASN A 348 43.18 -7.46 46.04
C ASN A 348 42.23 -8.47 46.71
N GLY A 349 41.85 -9.50 45.93
CA GLY A 349 41.46 -10.83 46.40
C GLY A 349 41.43 -11.86 45.25
N ASP A 350 42.41 -12.75 45.24
CA ASP A 350 42.67 -13.85 44.31
C ASP A 350 41.86 -15.12 44.69
N ALA A 351 41.27 -15.83 43.72
CA ALA A 351 40.90 -17.26 43.78
C ALA A 351 40.32 -17.75 42.43
N GLY A 352 40.85 -18.86 41.91
CA GLY A 352 40.68 -19.32 40.54
C GLY A 352 39.47 -20.21 40.19
N GLN A 353 39.17 -20.17 38.88
CA GLN A 353 38.57 -21.17 37.96
C GLN A 353 37.12 -21.66 38.17
N PRO A 354 36.40 -22.17 37.12
CA PRO A 354 36.68 -22.15 35.66
C PRO A 354 35.51 -21.64 34.77
N ASN A 355 35.88 -21.46 33.50
CA ASN A 355 35.08 -21.28 32.29
C ASN A 355 33.73 -22.03 32.23
N ASN A 356 32.65 -21.29 31.98
CA ASN A 356 31.44 -21.76 31.30
C ASN A 356 30.90 -20.64 30.40
N ASN A 357 31.41 -20.60 29.17
CA ASN A 357 30.82 -19.82 28.09
C ASN A 357 29.56 -20.54 27.59
N ALA A 358 28.41 -20.25 28.22
CA ALA A 358 27.10 -20.50 27.64
C ALA A 358 26.63 -19.20 26.98
N GLY A 359 27.02 -19.00 25.72
CA GLY A 359 26.50 -17.93 24.89
C GLY A 359 24.99 -18.12 24.72
N GLN A 360 24.21 -17.24 25.36
CA GLN A 360 22.81 -17.06 25.02
C GLN A 360 22.76 -16.41 23.64
N ASN A 361 22.29 -17.19 22.67
CA ASN A 361 21.95 -16.75 21.34
C ASN A 361 20.70 -15.88 21.46
N GLY A 362 20.91 -14.56 21.59
CA GLY A 362 19.86 -13.57 21.45
C GLY A 362 19.51 -13.43 19.98
N SER A 363 18.28 -13.76 19.64
CA SER A 363 17.63 -13.52 18.35
C SER A 363 17.86 -12.07 17.88
N GLN A 364 18.65 -11.89 16.84
CA GLN A 364 18.70 -10.65 16.07
C GLN A 364 17.39 -10.51 15.29
N GLN A 365 16.50 -9.67 15.79
CA GLN A 365 15.49 -9.02 14.96
C GLN A 365 16.25 -8.14 13.97
N SER A 366 16.13 -8.46 12.68
CA SER A 366 16.62 -7.60 11.60
C SER A 366 15.98 -6.23 11.78
N GLY A 367 16.76 -5.20 12.07
CA GLY A 367 16.26 -3.83 12.18
C GLY A 367 15.78 -3.39 10.81
N GLU A 368 14.47 -3.29 10.63
CA GLU A 368 13.87 -2.70 9.44
C GLU A 368 14.35 -1.25 9.33
N GLN A 369 14.91 -0.91 8.17
CA GLN A 369 15.37 0.45 7.87
C GLN A 369 14.16 1.38 7.77
N THR A 370 14.17 2.53 8.44
CA THR A 370 13.04 3.46 8.46
C THR A 370 12.83 4.09 7.08
N VAL A 371 11.60 4.52 6.76
CA VAL A 371 11.25 5.03 5.41
C VAL A 371 12.18 6.18 4.99
N TRP A 372 12.43 7.15 5.87
CA TRP A 372 13.34 8.27 5.56
C TRP A 372 14.80 7.82 5.33
N GLN A 373 15.26 6.75 5.98
CA GLN A 373 16.58 6.16 5.71
C GLN A 373 16.62 5.48 4.33
N GLN A 374 15.51 4.91 3.86
CA GLN A 374 15.43 4.31 2.52
C GLN A 374 15.55 5.38 1.42
N HIS A 375 14.98 6.56 1.65
CA HIS A 375 15.12 7.72 0.76
C HIS A 375 16.43 8.52 0.96
N GLY A 376 17.36 8.03 1.81
CA GLY A 376 18.68 8.62 1.96
C GLY A 376 18.76 9.87 2.85
N TYR A 377 17.73 10.17 3.63
CA TYR A 377 17.73 11.28 4.60
C TYR A 377 18.50 10.91 5.87
N GLN A 378 19.09 11.92 6.54
CA GLN A 378 19.93 11.72 7.73
C GLN A 378 19.16 11.79 9.06
N SER A 379 17.97 12.38 9.07
CA SER A 379 17.05 12.35 10.21
C SER A 379 15.58 12.50 9.75
N VAL A 380 14.64 12.32 10.68
CA VAL A 380 13.21 12.61 10.44
C VAL A 380 13.04 14.09 10.10
N GLU A 381 13.73 14.98 10.80
CA GLU A 381 13.68 16.42 10.52
C GLU A 381 14.25 16.77 9.15
N ASP A 382 15.32 16.09 8.72
CA ASP A 382 15.87 16.25 7.38
C ASP A 382 14.83 15.84 6.31
N TRP A 383 14.16 14.71 6.51
CA TRP A 383 13.07 14.27 5.64
C TRP A 383 11.89 15.24 5.63
N VAL A 384 11.39 15.68 6.79
CA VAL A 384 10.26 16.62 6.86
C VAL A 384 10.58 17.94 6.15
N ASN A 385 11.81 18.45 6.28
CA ASN A 385 12.19 19.73 5.70
C ASN A 385 12.60 19.66 4.23
N ASN A 386 13.11 18.51 3.76
CA ASN A 386 13.74 18.38 2.44
C ASN A 386 13.08 17.32 1.53
N ARG A 387 12.01 16.65 1.97
CA ARG A 387 11.23 15.80 1.07
C ARG A 387 10.53 16.61 -0.01
N PRO A 388 10.26 16.03 -1.18
CA PRO A 388 9.43 16.68 -2.19
C PRO A 388 8.10 17.12 -1.56
N ALA A 389 7.79 18.41 -1.62
CA ALA A 389 6.54 18.91 -1.06
C ALA A 389 5.38 18.39 -1.90
N VAL A 390 4.57 17.51 -1.32
CA VAL A 390 3.29 17.10 -1.88
C VAL A 390 2.25 18.07 -1.32
N GLY A 391 1.95 19.12 -2.09
CA GLY A 391 0.95 20.14 -1.71
C GLY A 391 1.24 20.90 -0.41
N SER A 392 0.18 21.43 0.21
CA SER A 392 0.23 22.09 1.52
C SER A 392 -0.31 21.13 2.59
N GLU A 393 0.59 20.48 3.32
CA GLU A 393 0.24 19.68 4.51
C GLU A 393 -0.39 20.58 5.59
N PRO A 394 -1.33 20.07 6.39
CA PRO A 394 -1.98 20.87 7.43
C PRO A 394 -0.96 21.24 8.52
N ASP A 395 -1.08 22.44 9.08
CA ASP A 395 -0.25 22.92 10.21
C ASP A 395 -0.37 22.05 11.48
N GLU A 396 -1.40 21.20 11.54
CA GLU A 396 -1.75 20.34 12.67
C GLU A 396 -1.46 18.88 12.33
N GLY A 397 -0.20 18.47 12.50
CA GLY A 397 0.25 17.09 12.34
C GLY A 397 1.75 16.97 12.63
N TYR A 398 2.26 15.76 12.83
CA TYR A 398 3.71 15.52 12.91
C TYR A 398 4.09 14.18 12.29
N PHE A 399 5.37 14.02 11.97
CA PHE A 399 5.93 12.76 11.51
C PHE A 399 6.63 12.02 12.63
N ASP A 400 6.32 10.74 12.80
CA ASP A 400 7.04 9.88 13.75
C ASP A 400 8.42 9.46 13.20
N GLU A 401 9.16 8.71 14.00
CA GLU A 401 10.48 8.20 13.64
C GLU A 401 10.48 7.18 12.49
N TYR A 402 9.32 6.63 12.15
CA TYR A 402 9.13 5.66 11.08
C TYR A 402 8.66 6.32 9.77
N GLY A 403 8.35 7.62 9.79
CA GLY A 403 7.84 8.35 8.64
C GLY A 403 6.31 8.33 8.51
N ASN A 404 5.59 7.92 9.55
CA ASN A 404 4.13 7.97 9.54
C ASN A 404 3.66 9.38 9.90
N PHE A 405 2.65 9.86 9.18
CA PHE A 405 2.01 11.14 9.46
C PHE A 405 0.92 10.96 10.51
N HIS A 406 1.08 11.62 11.66
CA HIS A 406 0.07 11.71 12.69
C HIS A 406 -0.72 13.00 12.52
N TYR A 407 -2.04 12.84 12.39
CA TYR A 407 -3.00 13.93 12.27
C TYR A 407 -4.01 13.86 13.42
N TRP A 408 -4.23 14.99 14.08
CA TRP A 408 -5.29 15.15 15.09
C TRP A 408 -6.17 16.32 14.69
N TRP A 409 -7.48 16.19 14.95
CA TRP A 409 -8.38 17.34 14.81
C TRP A 409 -8.32 18.22 16.06
N PRO A 410 -8.47 19.55 15.91
CA PRO A 410 -8.46 20.51 17.01
C PRO A 410 -9.69 20.46 17.93
#